data_AF-A0A1A8BNG6-F1
#
_entry.id   AF-A0A1A8BNG6-F1
#
_cell.length_a   1.000
_cell.length_b   1.000
_cell.length_c   1.000
_cell.angle_alpha   90.00
_cell.angle_beta   90.00
_cell.angle_gamma   90.00
#
_symmetry.space_group_name_H-M   'P 1'
#
loop_
_entity.id
_entity.type
_entity.pdbx_description
1 polymer ?
#
loop_
_entity_poly.entity_id
_entity_poly.type
_entity_poly.pdbx_seq_one_letter_code
_entity_poly.pdbx_strand_id
1 'polypeptide(L)' 'SGTSGEKVSKLSLVDLAGSERAAKTGAAGDQLKEGSNINKSLSTLGLVISALADRGAGKNKSKFVPYRDSVLTW' A
#
# COMPACT_ATOMS: atom_id res chain seq x y z
N SER A 1 -42.41 -4.23 -9.68
CA SER A 1 -41.67 -2.95 -9.77
C SER A 1 -40.20 -3.27 -9.56
N GLY A 2 -39.41 -3.34 -10.64
CA GLY A 2 -38.00 -3.71 -10.57
C GLY A 2 -37.16 -2.47 -10.25
N THR A 3 -36.61 -2.40 -9.05
CA THR A 3 -35.59 -1.39 -8.72
C THR A 3 -34.34 -1.71 -9.53
N SER A 4 -34.16 -1.01 -10.65
CA SER A 4 -32.91 -1.00 -11.41
C SER A 4 -31.87 -0.32 -10.51
N GLY A 5 -31.01 -1.12 -9.85
CA GLY A 5 -29.92 -0.57 -9.05
C GLY A 5 -28.90 0.10 -9.97
N GLU A 6 -28.51 1.34 -9.65
CA GLU A 6 -27.41 2.00 -10.34
C GLU A 6 -26.12 1.20 -10.15
N LYS A 7 -25.41 0.92 -11.26
CA LYS A 7 -24.09 0.29 -11.20
C LYS A 7 -23.04 1.38 -11.00
N VAL A 8 -22.40 1.38 -9.82
CA VAL A 8 -21.29 2.27 -9.52
C VAL A 8 -19.98 1.49 -9.57
N SER A 9 -18.96 2.03 -10.24
CA SER A 9 -17.60 1.49 -10.26
C SER A 9 -16.59 2.58 -9.86
N LYS A 10 -15.49 2.17 -9.23
CA LYS A 10 -14.36 3.05 -8.91
C LYS A 10 -13.09 2.44 -9.49
N LEU A 11 -12.47 3.15 -10.42
CA LEU A 11 -11.15 2.83 -10.95
C LEU A 11 -10.15 3.82 -10.35
N SER A 12 -9.07 3.28 -9.79
CA SER A 12 -7.94 4.09 -9.29
C SER A 12 -6.72 3.82 -10.16
N LEU A 13 -6.18 4.87 -10.78
CA LEU A 13 -4.89 4.87 -11.44
C LEU A 13 -3.91 5.59 -10.52
N VAL A 14 -2.84 4.91 -10.10
CA VAL A 14 -1.90 5.42 -9.09
C VAL A 14 -0.50 5.35 -9.67
N ASP A 15 0.19 6.50 -9.67
CA ASP A 15 1.62 6.60 -9.96
C ASP A 15 2.38 6.70 -8.63
N LEU A 16 3.38 5.84 -8.44
CA LEU A 16 4.09 5.68 -7.17
C LEU A 16 5.55 6.09 -7.32
N ALA A 17 6.10 6.63 -6.23
CA ALA A 17 7.54 6.89 -6.12
C ALA A 17 8.37 5.60 -6.22
N GLY A 18 9.67 5.77 -6.51
CA GLY A 18 10.61 4.67 -6.62
C GLY A 18 10.85 3.94 -5.29
N SER A 19 11.11 2.63 -5.37
CA SER A 19 11.37 1.76 -4.21
C SER A 19 12.87 1.45 -4.02
N GLU A 20 13.74 2.34 -4.49
CA GLU A 20 15.18 2.14 -4.41
C GLU A 20 15.67 2.11 -2.96
N ARG A 21 16.70 1.29 -2.75
CA ARG A 21 17.32 1.15 -1.42
C ARG A 21 18.08 2.42 -1.09
N ALA A 22 17.72 3.08 0.00
CA ALA A 22 18.38 4.27 0.51
C ALA A 22 19.92 4.14 0.54
N ALA A 23 20.45 2.99 0.96
CA ALA A 23 21.89 2.71 1.00
C ALA A 23 22.60 2.80 -0.37
N LYS A 24 21.88 2.69 -1.49
CA LYS A 24 22.42 2.80 -2.84
C LYS A 24 22.36 4.21 -3.42
N THR A 25 21.69 5.14 -2.75
CA THR A 25 21.43 6.50 -3.26
C THR A 25 22.54 7.48 -2.91
N GLY A 26 23.35 7.20 -1.88
CA GLY A 26 24.27 8.17 -1.31
C GLY A 26 23.59 9.35 -0.60
N ALA A 27 22.26 9.32 -0.43
CA ALA A 27 21.49 10.38 0.19
C ALA A 27 21.81 10.50 1.69
N ALA A 28 21.84 11.74 2.19
CA ALA A 28 22.08 12.07 3.59
C ALA A 28 21.09 13.15 4.08
N GLY A 29 21.06 13.37 5.39
CA GLY A 29 20.23 14.41 5.99
C GLY A 29 18.75 14.26 5.63
N ASP A 30 18.14 15.33 5.13
CA ASP A 30 16.71 15.36 4.83
C ASP A 30 16.33 14.50 3.63
N GLN A 31 17.22 14.35 2.64
CA GLN A 31 16.97 13.46 1.50
C GLN A 31 16.91 11.98 1.92
N LEU A 32 17.72 11.59 2.92
CA LEU A 32 17.64 10.25 3.50
C LEU A 32 16.33 10.04 4.28
N LYS A 33 15.85 11.07 4.98
CA LYS A 33 14.55 11.02 5.69
C LYS A 33 13.40 10.88 4.70
N GLU A 34 13.43 11.66 3.63
CA GLU A 34 12.46 11.56 2.53
C GLU A 34 12.45 10.17 1.92
N GLY A 35 13.61 9.65 1.49
CA GLY A 35 13.73 8.30 0.92
C GLY A 35 13.30 7.20 1.90
N SER A 36 13.49 7.41 3.20
CA SER A 36 13.02 6.49 4.24
C SER A 36 11.49 6.51 4.37
N ASN A 37 10.86 7.68 4.26
CA ASN A 37 9.40 7.81 4.27
C ASN A 37 8.75 7.24 3.01
N ILE A 38 9.37 7.42 1.84
CA ILE A 38 8.96 6.76 0.59
C ILE A 38 9.01 5.24 0.76
N ASN A 39 10.14 4.71 1.22
CA ASN A 39 10.28 3.27 1.42
C ASN A 39 9.32 2.72 2.48
N LYS A 40 9.02 3.48 3.54
CA LYS A 40 8.03 3.10 4.54
C LYS A 40 6.64 2.93 3.91
N SER A 41 6.16 3.93 3.16
CA SER A 41 4.81 3.88 2.59
C SER A 41 4.67 2.75 1.56
N LEU A 42 5.67 2.53 0.71
CA LEU A 42 5.70 1.45 -0.28
C LEU A 42 5.80 0.06 0.38
N SER A 43 6.57 -0.07 1.46
CA SER A 43 6.67 -1.32 2.21
C SER A 43 5.35 -1.68 2.90
N THR A 44 4.68 -0.69 3.51
CA THR A 44 3.35 -0.88 4.10
C THR A 44 2.33 -1.31 3.05
N LEU A 45 2.35 -0.70 1.85
CA LEU A 45 1.51 -1.12 0.73
C LEU A 45 1.75 -2.60 0.37
N GLY A 46 3.01 -3.03 0.27
CA GLY A 46 3.37 -4.43 0.03
C GLY A 46 2.82 -5.37 1.11
N LEU A 47 2.96 -5.01 2.39
CA LEU A 47 2.43 -5.79 3.51
C LEU A 47 0.91 -5.92 3.48
N VAL A 48 0.20 -4.84 3.16
CA VAL A 48 -1.26 -4.83 3.03
C VAL A 48 -1.71 -5.76 1.91
N ILE A 49 -1.08 -5.66 0.73
CA ILE A 49 -1.39 -6.53 -0.42
C ILE A 49 -1.12 -7.99 -0.06
N SER A 50 0.02 -8.32 0.52
CA SER A 50 0.35 -9.69 0.92
C SER A 50 -0.64 -10.25 1.95
N ALA A 51 -1.02 -9.46 2.96
CA ALA A 51 -1.98 -9.89 3.97
C ALA A 51 -3.39 -10.10 3.37
N LEU A 52 -3.80 -9.27 2.41
CA LEU A 52 -5.04 -9.43 1.67
C LEU A 52 -5.03 -10.66 0.76
N ALA A 53 -3.93 -10.91 0.06
CA ALA A 53 -3.76 -12.08 -0.80
C ALA A 53 -3.84 -13.38 0.01
N ASP A 54 -3.17 -13.44 1.16
CA ASP A 54 -3.26 -14.58 2.08
C ASP A 54 -4.72 -14.83 2.52
N ARG A 55 -5.41 -13.76 2.96
CA ARG A 55 -6.83 -13.83 3.36
C ARG A 55 -7.73 -14.32 2.22
N GLY A 56 -7.52 -13.82 1.00
CA GLY A 56 -8.26 -14.23 -0.19
C GLY A 56 -8.02 -15.69 -0.58
N ALA A 57 -6.80 -16.19 -0.36
CA ALA A 57 -6.45 -17.60 -0.52
C ALA A 57 -6.95 -18.50 0.63
N GLY A 58 -7.70 -17.95 1.59
CA GLY A 58 -8.20 -18.67 2.76
C GLY A 58 -7.11 -19.02 3.79
N LYS A 59 -5.88 -18.54 3.61
CA LYS A 59 -4.77 -18.71 4.54
C LYS A 59 -4.84 -17.61 5.61
N ASN A 60 -4.72 -17.97 6.88
CA ASN A 60 -4.64 -17.01 8.00
C ASN A 60 -5.71 -15.90 7.94
N LYS A 61 -7.00 -16.28 7.94
CA LYS A 61 -8.13 -15.32 7.88
C LYS A 61 -8.11 -14.24 8.98
N SER A 62 -7.46 -14.50 10.11
CA SER A 62 -7.31 -13.56 11.23
C SER A 62 -6.03 -12.70 11.17
N LYS A 63 -5.17 -12.85 10.14
CA LYS A 63 -3.94 -12.06 10.00
C LYS A 63 -4.29 -10.58 9.95
N PHE A 64 -3.74 -9.78 10.87
CA PHE A 64 -3.92 -8.33 10.91
C PHE A 64 -3.44 -7.69 9.60
N VAL A 65 -4.18 -6.70 9.10
CA VAL A 65 -3.82 -5.95 7.88
C VAL A 65 -3.50 -4.51 8.27
N PRO A 66 -2.25 -4.04 8.08
CA PRO A 66 -1.77 -2.76 8.62
C PRO A 66 -2.16 -1.55 7.76
N TYR A 67 -3.44 -1.34 7.46
CA TYR A 67 -3.90 -0.21 6.64
C TYR A 67 -3.50 1.16 7.21
N ARG A 68 -3.40 1.26 8.54
CA ARG A 68 -3.17 2.52 9.27
C ARG A 68 -1.71 2.90 9.41
N ASP A 69 -0.78 2.02 9.04
CA ASP A 69 0.65 2.22 9.27
C ASP A 69 1.26 3.24 8.28
N SER A 70 0.54 3.55 7.21
CA SER A 70 0.88 4.54 6.19
C SER A 70 -0.38 5.25 5.70
N VAL A 71 -0.26 6.54 5.37
CA VAL A 71 -1.33 7.32 4.72
C VAL A 71 -1.68 6.76 3.34
N LEU A 72 -0.71 6.15 2.63
CA LEU A 72 -0.95 5.56 1.31
C LEU A 72 -1.99 4.42 1.34
N THR A 73 -2.11 3.74 2.48
CA THR A 73 -2.98 2.56 2.65
C THR A 73 -4.26 2.84 3.43
N TRP A 74 -4.48 4.09 3.86
CA TRP A 74 -5.63 4.51 4.66
C TRP A 74 -6.55 5.48 3.91
#